data_AF-A0A1I0SNQ5-F1
#
_entry.id   AF-A0A1I0SNQ5-F1
#
_cell.length_a   1.000
_cell.length_b   1.000
_cell.length_c   1.000
_cell.angle_alpha   90.00
_cell.angle_beta   90.00
_cell.angle_gamma   90.00
#
_symmetry.space_group_name_H-M   'P 1'
#
loop_
_entity.id
_entity.type
_entity.pdbx_description
1 polymer ?
#
loop_
_entity_poly.entity_id
_entity_poly.type
_entity_poly.pdbx_seq_one_letter_code
_entity_poly.pdbx_strand_id
1 'polypeptide(L)'
;MGWFKLLLLVVGLITLAFFPLIISAQPGLTEMQQARSFIRDSFFSMRDLSYVIAALVALSGAVMVYHKWQMGKDVGMDISAWFFSSIFVLLTGAFLSQLLGI
;
A
#
# COMPACT_ATOMS: atom_id res chain seq x y z
N MET A 1 -38.26 53.08 1.86
CA MET A 1 -37.02 52.34 1.50
C MET A 1 -36.73 51.09 2.36
N GLY A 2 -37.32 50.93 3.55
CA GLY A 2 -37.02 49.79 4.45
C GLY A 2 -37.72 48.47 4.10
N TRP A 3 -38.98 48.54 3.65
CA TRP A 3 -39.82 47.35 3.43
C TRP A 3 -39.35 46.47 2.26
N PHE A 4 -38.84 47.09 1.19
CA PHE A 4 -38.26 46.38 0.04
C PHE A 4 -36.97 45.63 0.41
N LYS A 5 -36.14 46.22 1.28
CA LYS A 5 -34.94 45.57 1.82
C LYS A 5 -35.30 44.37 2.70
N LEU A 6 -36.38 44.48 3.47
CA LEU A 6 -36.88 43.42 4.34
C LEU A 6 -37.40 42.23 3.54
N LEU A 7 -38.14 42.48 2.45
CA LEU A 7 -38.58 41.43 1.53
C LEU A 7 -37.40 40.73 0.83
N LEU A 8 -36.38 41.47 0.39
CA LEU A 8 -35.18 40.88 -0.21
C LEU A 8 -34.41 40.00 0.78
N LEU A 9 -34.32 40.39 2.05
CA LEU A 9 -33.67 39.59 3.09
C LEU A 9 -34.44 38.29 3.38
N VAL A 10 -35.77 38.35 3.42
CA VAL A 10 -36.61 37.15 3.65
C VAL A 10 -36.49 36.18 2.48
N VAL A 11 -36.53 36.67 1.23
CA VAL A 11 -36.33 35.83 0.05
C VAL A 11 -34.93 35.20 0.04
N GLY A 12 -33.89 35.97 0.38
CA GLY A 12 -32.52 35.48 0.51
C GLY A 12 -32.37 34.36 1.55
N LEU A 13 -32.99 34.53 2.72
CA LEU A 13 -33.01 33.52 3.79
C LEU A 13 -33.74 32.24 3.37
N ILE A 14 -34.88 32.37 2.67
CA ILE A 14 -35.63 31.23 2.14
C ILE A 14 -34.77 30.48 1.11
N THR A 15 -34.14 31.17 0.17
CA THR A 15 -33.26 30.51 -0.82
C THR A 15 -32.08 29.79 -0.18
N LEU A 16 -31.49 30.33 0.89
CA LEU A 16 -30.39 29.67 1.61
C LEU A 16 -30.87 28.41 2.35
N ALA A 17 -32.09 28.44 2.91
CA ALA A 17 -32.66 27.33 3.67
C ALA A 17 -33.07 26.13 2.80
N PHE A 18 -33.45 26.36 1.54
CA PHE A 18 -33.83 25.29 0.60
C PHE A 18 -32.65 24.76 -0.24
N PHE A 19 -31.52 25.48 -0.30
CA PHE A 19 -30.31 25.05 -0.99
C PHE A 19 -29.74 23.68 -0.53
N PRO A 20 -29.68 23.34 0.78
CA PRO A 20 -29.10 22.06 1.23
C PRO A 20 -29.94 20.83 0.85
N LEU A 21 -31.22 20.98 0.46
CA LEU A 21 -32.06 19.86 0.01
C LEU A 21 -31.68 19.36 -1.39
N ILE A 22 -30.98 20.18 -2.18
CA ILE A 22 -30.55 19.87 -3.56
C ILE A 22 -29.11 19.34 -3.58
N ILE A 23 -28.34 19.58 -2.51
CA ILE A 23 -26.96 19.11 -2.39
C ILE A 23 -26.98 17.67 -1.87
N SER A 24 -26.99 16.71 -2.79
CA SER A 24 -26.48 15.37 -2.50
C SER A 24 -24.97 15.47 -2.31
N ALA A 25 -24.54 15.81 -1.09
CA ALA A 25 -23.18 15.55 -0.67
C ALA A 25 -23.04 14.02 -0.61
N GLN A 26 -22.70 13.39 -1.74
CA GLN A 26 -22.42 11.97 -1.76
C GLN A 26 -21.32 11.74 -0.72
N PRO A 27 -21.58 10.96 0.34
CA PRO A 27 -20.51 10.58 1.25
C PRO A 27 -19.43 9.95 0.38
N GLY A 28 -18.18 10.37 0.54
CA GLY A 28 -17.03 9.89 -0.24
C GLY A 28 -16.73 8.40 -0.08
N LEU A 29 -17.71 7.57 0.31
CA LEU A 29 -17.66 6.12 0.44
C LEU A 29 -17.17 5.46 -0.85
N THR A 30 -17.66 5.89 -2.01
CA THR A 30 -17.20 5.33 -3.31
C THR A 30 -15.72 5.64 -3.54
N GLU A 31 -15.30 6.89 -3.33
CA GLU A 31 -13.91 7.31 -3.47
C GLU A 31 -12.99 6.63 -2.43
N MET A 32 -13.46 6.47 -1.19
CA MET A 32 -12.73 5.76 -0.14
C MET A 32 -12.63 4.25 -0.39
N GLN A 33 -13.66 3.63 -0.96
CA GLN A 33 -13.61 2.23 -1.39
C GLN A 33 -12.61 2.05 -2.53
N GLN A 34 -12.61 2.96 -3.51
CA GLN A 34 -11.65 2.95 -4.62
C GLN A 34 -10.21 3.21 -4.13
N ALA A 35 -10.01 4.14 -3.20
CA ALA A 35 -8.71 4.38 -2.58
C ALA A 35 -8.22 3.15 -1.79
N ARG A 36 -9.11 2.47 -1.05
CA ARG A 36 -8.79 1.23 -0.34
C ARG A 36 -8.38 0.10 -1.30
N SER A 37 -9.12 -0.10 -2.40
CA SER A 37 -8.76 -1.13 -3.38
C SER A 37 -7.42 -0.79 -4.04
N PHE A 38 -7.22 0.46 -4.45
CA PHE A 38 -5.97 0.90 -5.06
C PHE A 38 -4.75 0.68 -4.15
N ILE A 39 -4.85 1.04 -2.87
CA ILE A 39 -3.78 0.81 -1.89
C ILE A 39 -3.49 -0.69 -1.75
N ARG A 40 -4.54 -1.51 -1.67
CA ARG A 40 -4.40 -2.97 -1.53
C ARG A 40 -3.74 -3.61 -2.76
N ASP A 41 -4.19 -3.23 -3.95
CA ASP A 41 -3.65 -3.75 -5.21
C ASP A 41 -2.21 -3.28 -5.43
N SER A 42 -1.91 -2.02 -5.10
CA SER A 42 -0.55 -1.48 -5.13
C SER A 42 0.39 -2.24 -4.18
N PHE A 43 -0.08 -2.57 -2.97
CA PHE A 43 0.70 -3.37 -2.03
C PHE A 43 1.02 -4.76 -2.59
N PHE A 44 0.03 -5.47 -3.15
CA PHE A 44 0.26 -6.78 -3.75
C PHE A 44 1.22 -6.72 -4.93
N SER A 45 1.09 -5.72 -5.81
CA SER A 45 2.04 -5.52 -6.92
C SER A 45 3.46 -5.25 -6.43
N MET A 46 3.64 -4.40 -5.42
CA MET A 46 4.96 -4.13 -4.84
C MET A 46 5.54 -5.35 -4.11
N ARG A 47 4.70 -6.14 -3.45
CA ARG A 47 5.11 -7.38 -2.80
C ARG A 47 5.62 -8.39 -3.82
N ASP A 48 4.92 -8.56 -4.93
CA ASP A 48 5.33 -9.49 -5.99
C ASP A 48 6.67 -9.05 -6.61
N LEU A 49 6.86 -7.75 -6.84
CA LEU A 49 8.17 -7.20 -7.26
C LEU A 49 9.26 -7.46 -6.22
N SER A 50 8.96 -7.28 -4.93
CA SER A 50 9.89 -7.57 -3.83
C SER A 50 10.31 -9.04 -3.82
N TYR A 51 9.40 -9.98 -4.08
CA TYR A 51 9.75 -11.40 -4.20
C TYR A 51 10.68 -11.69 -5.38
N VAL A 52 10.48 -11.03 -6.51
CA VAL A 52 11.40 -11.15 -7.65
C VAL A 52 12.79 -10.65 -7.27
N ILE A 53 12.90 -9.49 -6.63
CA ILE A 53 14.20 -8.94 -6.18
C ILE A 53 14.85 -9.87 -5.14
N ALA A 54 14.08 -10.37 -4.18
CA ALA A 54 14.55 -11.31 -3.17
C ALA A 54 15.13 -12.59 -3.81
N ALA A 55 14.45 -13.13 -4.83
CA ALA A 55 14.94 -14.29 -5.57
C ALA A 55 16.26 -14.00 -6.29
N LEU A 56 16.40 -12.83 -6.92
CA LEU A 56 17.64 -12.43 -7.59
C LEU A 56 18.81 -12.26 -6.62
N VAL A 57 18.57 -11.68 -5.45
CA VAL A 57 19.58 -11.53 -4.38
C VAL A 57 19.97 -12.89 -3.81
N ALA A 58 19.00 -13.76 -3.55
CA ALA A 58 19.25 -15.13 -3.07
C ALA A 58 20.08 -15.93 -4.09
N LEU A 59 19.75 -15.86 -5.38
CA LEU A 59 20.53 -16.49 -6.45
C LEU A 59 21.95 -15.95 -6.52
N SER A 60 22.13 -14.62 -6.43
CA SER A 60 23.44 -13.99 -6.42
C SER A 60 24.30 -14.46 -5.23
N GLY A 61 23.68 -14.60 -4.05
CA GLY A 61 24.32 -15.20 -2.87
C GLY A 61 24.76 -16.64 -3.10
N ALA A 62 23.91 -17.46 -3.72
CA ALA A 62 24.21 -18.85 -4.03
C ALA A 62 25.42 -18.99 -4.96
N VAL A 63 25.50 -18.13 -5.99
CA VAL A 63 26.64 -18.09 -6.92
C VAL A 63 27.94 -17.76 -6.18
N MET A 64 27.92 -16.81 -5.24
CA MET A 64 29.11 -16.48 -4.44
C MET A 64 29.57 -17.64 -3.54
N VAL A 65 28.64 -18.33 -2.88
CA VAL A 65 28.95 -19.51 -2.06
C VAL A 65 29.51 -20.64 -2.92
N TYR A 66 28.88 -20.90 -4.07
CA TYR A 66 29.37 -21.90 -5.03
C TYR A 66 30.78 -21.56 -5.53
N HIS A 67 31.04 -20.29 -5.86
CA HIS A 67 32.35 -19.85 -6.30
C HIS A 67 33.44 -20.09 -5.23
N LYS A 68 33.16 -19.76 -3.96
CA LYS A 68 34.06 -20.07 -2.84
C LYS A 68 34.34 -21.58 -2.73
N TRP A 69 33.32 -22.40 -2.90
CA TRP A 69 33.45 -23.85 -2.85
C TRP A 69 34.36 -24.38 -3.97
N GLN A 70 34.21 -23.86 -5.20
CA GLN A 70 35.08 -24.21 -6.34
C GLN A 70 36.53 -23.76 -6.14
N MET A 71 36.79 -22.76 -5.30
CA MET A 71 38.14 -22.35 -4.90
C MET A 71 38.75 -23.23 -3.81
N GLY A 72 38.06 -24.29 -3.37
CA GLY A 72 38.53 -25.20 -2.31
C GLY A 72 38.38 -24.63 -0.89
N LYS A 73 37.58 -23.58 -0.70
CA LYS A 73 37.28 -23.05 0.64
C LYS A 73 36.21 -23.90 1.33
N ASP A 74 36.32 -24.02 2.66
CA ASP A 74 35.22 -24.53 3.48
C ASP A 74 34.09 -23.50 3.50
N VAL A 75 32.90 -23.93 3.09
CA VAL A 75 31.70 -23.11 2.94
C VAL A 75 30.57 -23.54 3.87
N GLY A 76 30.80 -24.44 4.83
CA GLY A 76 29.73 -24.94 5.72
C GLY A 76 28.98 -23.81 6.45
N MET A 77 29.71 -22.83 6.98
CA MET A 77 29.12 -21.64 7.60
C MET A 77 28.50 -20.69 6.58
N ASP A 78 29.12 -20.52 5.41
CA ASP A 78 28.61 -19.67 4.34
C ASP A 78 27.26 -20.17 3.79
N ILE A 79 27.10 -21.49 3.61
CA ILE A 79 25.87 -22.13 3.13
C ILE A 79 24.73 -21.88 4.11
N SER A 80 24.97 -22.12 5.40
CA SER A 80 23.94 -21.92 6.43
C SER A 80 23.54 -20.45 6.56
N ALA A 81 24.52 -19.53 6.57
CA ALA A 81 24.25 -18.09 6.64
C ALA A 81 23.43 -17.61 5.43
N TRP A 82 23.82 -18.00 4.21
CA TRP A 82 23.07 -17.66 3.00
C TRP A 82 21.66 -18.24 3.00
N PHE A 83 21.51 -19.51 3.39
CA PHE A 83 20.24 -20.22 3.39
C PHE A 83 19.24 -19.57 4.35
N PHE A 84 19.64 -19.33 5.61
CA PHE A 84 18.75 -18.70 6.59
C PHE A 84 18.44 -17.24 6.26
N SER A 85 19.42 -16.49 5.72
CA SER A 85 19.18 -15.12 5.25
C SER A 85 18.17 -15.10 4.09
N SER A 86 18.30 -16.00 3.12
CA SER A 86 17.40 -16.07 1.97
C SER A 86 15.97 -16.44 2.38
N ILE A 87 15.81 -17.42 3.26
CA ILE A 87 14.50 -17.80 3.80
C ILE A 87 13.89 -16.66 4.61
N PHE A 88 14.68 -15.98 5.45
CA PHE A 88 14.19 -14.86 6.25
C PHE A 88 13.61 -13.75 5.37
N VAL A 89 14.31 -13.37 4.29
CA VAL A 89 13.82 -12.35 3.35
C VAL A 89 12.54 -12.81 2.65
N LEU A 90 12.45 -14.07 2.21
CA LEU A 90 11.25 -14.61 1.57
C LEU A 90 10.04 -14.65 2.53
N LEU A 91 10.26 -15.02 3.80
CA LEU A 91 9.20 -15.08 4.80
C LEU A 91 8.77 -13.70 5.32
N THR A 92 9.62 -12.69 5.22
CA THR A 92 9.31 -11.32 5.65
C THR A 92 8.03 -10.79 4.99
N GLY A 93 7.80 -11.09 3.71
CA GLY A 93 6.59 -10.66 3.01
C GLY A 93 5.30 -11.28 3.57
N ALA A 94 5.35 -12.55 3.96
CA ALA A 94 4.22 -13.23 4.60
C ALA A 94 3.98 -12.69 6.01
N PHE A 95 5.06 -12.46 6.78
CA PHE A 95 5.00 -11.85 8.10
C PHE A 95 4.39 -10.44 8.06
N LEU A 96 4.83 -9.58 7.14
CA LEU A 96 4.26 -8.24 6.97
C LEU A 96 2.79 -8.26 6.58
N SER A 97 2.39 -9.18 5.70
CA SER A 97 0.98 -9.30 5.27
C SER A 97 0.08 -9.62 6.48
N GLN A 98 0.50 -10.58 7.31
CA GLN A 98 -0.21 -10.94 8.54
C GLN A 98 -0.20 -9.82 9.59
N LEU A 99 0.92 -9.11 9.74
CA LEU A 99 1.05 -7.99 10.69
C LEU A 99 0.15 -6.81 10.31
N LEU A 100 -0.03 -6.56 9.01
CA LEU A 100 -0.86 -5.46 8.49
C LEU A 100 -2.34 -5.85 8.28
N GLY A 101 -2.70 -7.13 8.46
CA GLY A 101 -4.07 -7.62 8.32
C GLY A 101 -4.58 -7.67 6.89
N ILE A 102 -3.68 -7.90 5.91
CA ILE A 102 -3.96 -7.98 4.47
C ILE A 102 -3.55 -9.32 3.86
#